data_AF-A0A8H7NND8-F1
#
_entry.id   AF-A0A8H7NND8-F1
#
_cell.length_a   1.000
_cell.length_b   1.000
_cell.length_c   1.000
_cell.angle_alpha   90.00
_cell.angle_beta   90.00
_cell.angle_gamma   90.00
#
_symmetry.space_group_name_H-M   'P 1'
#
loop_
_entity.id
_entity.type
_entity.pdbx_description
1 polymer ?
#
loop_
_entity_poly.entity_id
_entity_poly.type
_entity_poly.pdbx_seq_one_letter_code
_entity_poly.pdbx_strand_id
1 'polypeptide(L)'
;MAELEKRMQDLGILEAKPKAPFLPDADKDVSTFRGSRIGDDHVPFMTRGVDILHLIPDPFPWHLWHKMTDDGEHLDLPTCRDWSKIVTAFSMEFLELANHIPKRSNVDQLGDVKQGDQKKRSDL
;
A
#
# COMPACT_ATOMS: atom_id res chain seq x y z
N MET A 1 3.02 6.55 -7.44
CA MET A 1 2.57 5.46 -6.55
C MET A 1 3.14 4.10 -6.95
N ALA A 2 3.06 3.71 -8.23
CA ALA A 2 3.61 2.43 -8.70
C ALA A 2 5.13 2.27 -8.45
N GLU A 3 5.92 3.31 -8.75
CA GLU A 3 7.36 3.31 -8.44
C GLU A 3 7.64 3.16 -6.93
N LEU A 4 6.81 3.77 -6.09
CA LEU A 4 6.93 3.66 -4.64
C LEU A 4 6.69 2.20 -4.20
N GLU A 5 5.65 1.55 -4.70
CA GLU A 5 5.40 0.13 -4.41
C GLU A 5 6.62 -0.72 -4.79
N LYS A 6 7.17 -0.55 -5.99
CA LYS A 6 8.37 -1.26 -6.47
C LYS A 6 9.55 -1.06 -5.51
N ARG A 7 9.84 0.17 -5.09
CA ARG A 7 10.88 0.46 -4.07
C ARG A 7 10.60 -0.26 -2.75
N MET A 8 9.37 -0.28 -2.28
CA MET A 8 9.00 -0.95 -1.02
C MET A 8 9.11 -2.48 -1.11
N GLN A 9 8.81 -3.06 -2.27
CA GLN A 9 9.05 -4.48 -2.56
C GLN A 9 10.55 -4.80 -2.56
N ASP A 10 11.37 -4.00 -3.24
CA ASP A 10 12.82 -4.17 -3.32
C ASP A 10 13.49 -4.07 -1.93
N LEU A 11 12.95 -3.23 -1.05
CA LEU A 11 13.37 -3.10 0.35
C LEU A 11 12.91 -4.27 1.24
N GLY A 12 12.02 -5.14 0.76
CA GLY A 12 11.51 -6.29 1.52
C GLY A 12 10.63 -5.91 2.71
N ILE A 13 9.98 -4.75 2.67
CA ILE A 13 9.13 -4.25 3.79
C ILE A 13 7.63 -4.57 3.61
N LEU A 14 7.27 -5.13 2.45
CA LEU A 14 5.94 -5.67 2.16
C LEU A 14 5.86 -7.16 2.54
N GLU A 15 4.74 -7.57 3.09
CA GLU A 15 4.48 -8.92 3.61
C GLU A 15 3.87 -9.86 2.56
N ALA A 16 2.96 -9.33 1.75
CA ALA A 16 2.29 -10.05 0.68
C ALA A 16 3.29 -10.43 -0.42
N LYS A 17 3.05 -11.58 -1.04
CA LYS A 17 3.86 -12.09 -2.16
C LYS A 17 2.97 -12.30 -3.38
N PRO A 18 2.42 -11.22 -3.97
CA PRO A 18 1.54 -11.36 -5.12
C PRO A 18 2.34 -11.85 -6.33
N LYS A 19 1.66 -12.49 -7.29
CA LYS A 19 2.30 -12.98 -8.53
C LYS A 19 2.80 -11.85 -9.43
N ALA A 20 2.22 -10.66 -9.28
CA ALA A 20 2.57 -9.43 -9.96
C ALA A 20 2.41 -8.27 -8.98
N PRO A 21 3.09 -7.12 -9.18
CA PRO A 21 2.87 -5.92 -8.38
C PRO A 21 1.39 -5.50 -8.38
N PHE A 22 0.92 -4.89 -7.29
CA PHE A 22 -0.41 -4.33 -7.20
C PHE A 22 -0.61 -3.18 -8.21
N LEU A 23 0.43 -2.40 -8.47
CA LEU A 23 0.47 -1.29 -9.41
C LEU A 23 1.52 -1.60 -10.51
N PRO A 24 1.17 -2.35 -11.56
CA PRO A 24 2.12 -2.81 -12.58
C PRO A 24 2.64 -1.69 -13.51
N ASP A 25 2.09 -0.48 -13.39
CA ASP A 25 2.33 0.64 -14.29
C ASP A 25 3.58 1.48 -13.92
N ALA A 26 4.53 0.93 -13.15
CA ALA A 26 5.73 1.67 -12.70
C ALA A 26 6.59 2.17 -13.87
N ASP A 27 6.64 1.41 -14.96
CA ASP A 27 7.44 1.72 -16.16
C ASP A 27 6.56 2.20 -17.33
N LYS A 28 5.30 2.59 -17.06
CA LYS A 28 4.32 2.96 -18.08
C LYS A 28 4.43 4.42 -18.49
N ASP A 29 4.40 4.67 -19.79
CA ASP A 29 4.39 6.02 -20.33
C ASP A 29 3.04 6.72 -20.06
N VAL A 30 3.11 7.99 -19.63
CA VAL A 30 1.94 8.80 -19.24
C VAL A 30 0.90 8.93 -20.36
N SER A 31 1.32 8.90 -21.63
CA SER A 31 0.41 8.98 -22.78
C SER A 31 -0.39 7.69 -23.03
N THR A 32 0.04 6.58 -22.41
CA THR A 32 -0.61 5.27 -22.58
C THR A 32 -1.68 4.98 -21.53
N PHE A 33 -1.82 5.84 -20.52
CA PHE A 33 -2.93 5.73 -19.57
C PHE A 33 -4.26 5.93 -20.28
N ARG A 34 -5.13 4.94 -20.12
CA ARG A 34 -6.51 4.98 -20.62
C ARG A 34 -7.43 5.15 -19.43
N GLY A 35 -8.44 5.99 -19.58
CA GLY A 35 -9.50 6.10 -18.57
C GLY A 35 -10.21 4.75 -18.42
N SER A 36 -10.37 4.32 -17.17
CA SER A 36 -11.24 3.18 -16.86
C SER A 36 -12.70 3.55 -17.17
N ARG A 37 -13.48 2.58 -17.66
CA ARG A 37 -14.94 2.74 -17.85
C ARG A 37 -15.73 2.30 -16.61
N ILE A 38 -15.05 1.94 -15.53
CA ILE A 38 -15.65 1.56 -14.26
C ILE A 38 -16.19 2.83 -13.59
N GLY A 39 -17.51 2.90 -13.42
CA GLY A 39 -18.17 3.96 -12.67
C GLY A 39 -18.16 3.69 -11.17
N ASP A 40 -17.87 4.72 -10.40
CA ASP A 40 -17.90 4.72 -8.93
C ASP A 40 -18.14 6.16 -8.44
N ASP A 41 -18.02 6.42 -7.14
CA ASP A 41 -18.25 7.71 -6.49
C ASP A 41 -17.44 8.89 -7.09
N HIS A 42 -16.36 8.61 -7.80
CA HIS A 42 -15.52 9.63 -8.46
C HIS A 42 -16.18 10.29 -9.69
N VAL A 43 -17.20 9.68 -10.31
CA VAL A 43 -17.78 10.15 -11.59
C VAL A 43 -18.25 11.61 -11.54
N PRO A 44 -18.97 12.09 -10.51
CA PRO A 44 -19.36 13.49 -10.41
C PRO A 44 -18.16 14.45 -10.29
N PHE A 45 -17.05 14.03 -9.67
CA PHE A 45 -15.85 14.85 -9.54
C PHE A 45 -15.09 14.94 -10.86
N MET A 46 -14.91 13.80 -11.53
CA MET A 46 -14.28 13.72 -12.84
C MET A 46 -14.99 14.60 -13.88
N THR A 47 -16.33 14.57 -13.92
CA THR A 47 -17.13 15.42 -14.84
C THR A 47 -16.98 16.92 -14.58
N ARG A 48 -16.44 17.32 -13.43
CA ARG A 48 -16.16 18.71 -13.05
C ARG A 48 -14.68 19.09 -13.17
N GLY A 49 -13.84 18.21 -13.73
CA GLY A 49 -12.43 18.48 -13.98
C GLY A 49 -11.49 18.18 -12.80
N VAL A 50 -11.94 17.38 -11.82
CA VAL A 50 -11.05 16.91 -10.74
C VAL A 50 -10.21 15.74 -11.26
N ASP A 51 -8.89 15.79 -11.02
CA ASP A 51 -7.97 14.69 -11.31
C ASP A 51 -8.24 13.50 -10.37
N ILE A 52 -8.42 12.31 -10.95
CA ILE A 52 -8.79 11.11 -10.21
C ILE A 52 -7.69 10.06 -10.29
N LEU A 53 -7.23 9.59 -9.13
CA LEU A 53 -6.51 8.33 -8.97
C LEU A 53 -7.47 7.26 -8.45
N HIS A 54 -8.05 6.46 -9.35
CA HIS A 54 -9.02 5.43 -8.99
C HIS A 54 -8.32 4.10 -8.67
N LEU A 55 -8.12 3.83 -7.38
CA LEU A 55 -7.48 2.61 -6.90
C LEU A 55 -8.52 1.50 -6.72
N ILE A 56 -8.87 0.84 -7.83
CA ILE A 56 -9.83 -0.27 -7.86
C ILE A 56 -9.23 -1.44 -8.66
N PRO A 57 -9.33 -2.69 -8.18
CA PRO A 57 -8.84 -3.84 -8.96
C PRO A 57 -9.70 -4.05 -10.21
N ASP A 58 -9.08 -4.43 -11.32
CA ASP A 58 -9.76 -4.94 -12.52
C ASP A 58 -9.03 -6.21 -12.98
N PRO A 59 -9.67 -7.40 -12.93
CA PRO A 59 -11.07 -7.65 -12.55
C PRO A 59 -11.36 -7.47 -11.06
N PHE A 60 -12.63 -7.21 -10.71
CA PHE A 60 -13.09 -7.31 -9.32
C PHE A 60 -12.89 -8.72 -8.76
N PRO A 61 -12.89 -8.90 -7.41
CA PRO A 61 -12.89 -10.21 -6.77
C PRO A 61 -14.17 -11.00 -7.11
N TRP A 62 -14.23 -11.61 -8.29
CA TRP A 62 -15.45 -12.20 -8.90
C TRP A 62 -16.14 -13.26 -8.03
N HIS A 63 -15.39 -13.93 -7.16
CA HIS A 63 -15.91 -14.95 -6.26
C HIS A 63 -16.57 -14.37 -5.02
N LEU A 64 -16.34 -13.09 -4.67
CA LEU A 64 -16.83 -12.43 -3.46
C LEU A 64 -17.69 -11.18 -3.74
N TRP A 65 -17.32 -10.34 -4.72
CA TRP A 65 -17.97 -9.05 -4.97
C TRP A 65 -19.49 -9.19 -5.13
N HIS A 66 -20.25 -8.36 -4.39
CA HIS A 66 -21.72 -8.41 -4.29
C HIS A 66 -22.30 -9.73 -3.75
N LYS A 67 -21.55 -10.48 -2.93
CA LYS A 67 -22.03 -11.67 -2.22
C LYS A 67 -21.87 -11.50 -0.72
N MET A 68 -22.64 -12.25 0.05
CA MET A 68 -22.57 -12.23 1.53
C MET A 68 -21.23 -12.70 2.08
N THR A 69 -20.43 -13.42 1.28
CA THR A 69 -19.09 -13.88 1.62
C THR A 69 -18.02 -12.78 1.47
N ASP A 70 -18.39 -11.59 1.00
CA ASP A 70 -17.51 -10.42 1.05
C ASP A 70 -17.48 -9.88 2.49
N ASP A 71 -16.71 -10.58 3.34
CA ASP A 71 -16.65 -10.37 4.78
C ASP A 71 -15.19 -10.35 5.29
N GLY A 72 -15.03 -10.15 6.60
CA GLY A 72 -13.71 -10.05 7.22
C GLY A 72 -12.89 -11.36 7.20
N GLU A 73 -13.52 -12.53 7.05
CA GLU A 73 -12.82 -13.82 7.03
C GLU A 73 -12.12 -14.05 5.68
N HIS A 74 -12.58 -13.38 4.62
CA HIS A 74 -12.03 -13.51 3.26
C HIS A 74 -10.94 -12.46 2.94
N LEU A 75 -10.59 -11.60 3.90
CA LEU A 75 -9.51 -10.62 3.72
C LEU A 75 -8.13 -11.28 3.78
N ASP A 76 -7.26 -10.95 2.82
CA ASP A 76 -5.83 -11.25 2.92
C ASP A 76 -5.14 -10.16 3.77
N LEU A 77 -4.99 -10.43 5.07
CA LEU A 77 -4.43 -9.46 6.02
C LEU A 77 -3.00 -8.96 5.66
N PRO A 78 -2.08 -9.78 5.11
CA PRO A 78 -0.82 -9.27 4.57
C PRO A 78 -1.03 -8.19 3.49
N THR A 79 -1.92 -8.43 2.52
CA THR A 79 -2.26 -7.46 1.47
C THR A 79 -2.86 -6.19 2.06
N CYS A 80 -3.79 -6.30 3.03
CA CYS A 80 -4.38 -5.12 3.68
C CYS A 80 -3.33 -4.26 4.41
N ARG A 81 -2.40 -4.90 5.13
CA ARG A 81 -1.31 -4.21 5.83
C ARG A 81 -0.34 -3.55 4.86
N ASP A 82 -0.05 -4.18 3.73
CA ASP A 82 0.82 -3.60 2.72
C ASP A 82 0.18 -2.42 2.00
N TRP A 83 -1.10 -2.50 1.64
CA TRP A 83 -1.84 -1.33 1.13
C TRP A 83 -1.83 -0.17 2.12
N SER A 84 -1.95 -0.47 3.43
CA SER A 84 -1.86 0.56 4.47
C SER A 84 -0.50 1.25 4.47
N LYS A 85 0.60 0.48 4.34
CA LYS A 85 1.96 1.04 4.21
C LYS A 85 2.13 1.84 2.93
N ILE A 86 1.70 1.31 1.77
CA ILE A 86 1.86 1.95 0.46
C ILE A 86 1.11 3.28 0.41
N VAL A 87 -0.16 3.32 0.86
CA VAL A 87 -0.97 4.55 0.88
C VAL A 87 -0.39 5.58 1.84
N THR A 88 0.11 5.14 3.00
CA THR A 88 0.77 6.02 3.97
C THR A 88 2.03 6.64 3.37
N ALA A 89 2.93 5.83 2.83
CA ALA A 89 4.17 6.30 2.21
C ALA A 89 3.88 7.20 0.99
N PHE A 90 2.88 6.86 0.18
CA PHE A 90 2.46 7.69 -0.95
C PHE A 90 1.97 9.06 -0.48
N SER A 91 1.12 9.09 0.55
CA SER A 91 0.60 10.35 1.11
C SER A 91 1.73 11.20 1.69
N MET A 92 2.70 10.58 2.36
CA MET A 92 3.88 11.28 2.90
C MET A 92 4.76 11.88 1.80
N GLU A 93 5.01 11.14 0.71
CA GLU A 93 5.78 11.64 -0.43
C GLU A 93 5.02 12.72 -1.21
N PHE A 94 3.73 12.50 -1.48
CA PHE A 94 2.88 13.45 -2.20
C PHE A 94 2.74 14.79 -1.48
N LEU A 95 2.70 14.77 -0.15
CA LEU A 95 2.63 15.96 0.69
C LEU A 95 4.01 16.49 1.14
N GLU A 96 5.11 15.91 0.64
CA GLU A 96 6.49 16.31 0.97
C GLU A 96 6.81 16.35 2.48
N LEU A 97 6.22 15.43 3.26
CA LEU A 97 6.29 15.46 4.72
C LEU A 97 7.67 15.14 5.30
N ALA A 98 8.63 14.71 4.50
CA ALA A 98 9.98 14.35 4.95
C ALA A 98 10.65 15.47 5.77
N ASN A 99 10.42 16.73 5.42
CA ASN A 99 10.97 17.89 6.13
C ASN A 99 10.22 18.26 7.42
N HIS A 100 9.05 17.66 7.65
CA HIS A 100 8.16 17.96 8.76
C HIS A 100 8.12 16.84 9.82
N ILE A 101 8.74 15.69 9.54
CA ILE A 101 8.80 14.57 10.48
C ILE A 101 9.92 14.83 11.49
N PRO A 102 9.62 14.84 12.81
CA PRO A 102 10.65 14.94 13.83
C PRO A 102 11.68 13.83 13.65
N LYS A 103 12.96 14.20 13.60
CA LYS A 103 14.04 13.21 13.57
C LYS A 103 13.96 12.38 14.86
N ARG A 104 13.97 11.06 14.74
CA ARG A 104 14.06 10.18 15.91
C ARG A 104 15.27 10.57 16.74
N SER A 105 15.06 10.72 18.04
CA SER A 105 16.16 11.00 18.96
C SER A 105 17.01 9.74 19.13
N ASN A 106 18.30 9.89 19.46
CA ASN A 106 19.17 8.75 19.73
C ASN A 106 18.66 7.87 20.90
N VAL A 107 17.78 8.39 21.76
CA VAL A 107 17.20 7.65 22.89
C VAL A 107 16.21 6.58 22.41
N ASP A 108 15.46 6.85 21.35
CA ASP A 108 14.46 5.92 20.80
C ASP A 108 15.11 4.69 20.13
N GLN A 109 16.32 4.85 19.59
CA GLN A 109 17.07 3.77 18.92
C GLN A 109 17.63 2.73 19.91
N LEU A 110 17.98 3.13 21.14
CA LEU A 110 18.48 2.20 22.16
C LEU A 110 17.38 1.32 22.78
N GLY A 111 16.12 1.74 22.70
CA GLY A 111 14.96 0.98 23.22
C GLY A 111 14.67 -0.28 22.39
N ASP A 112 14.71 -0.16 21.07
CA ASP A 112 14.37 -1.26 20.14
C ASP A 112 15.46 -2.36 20.14
N VAL A 113 16.73 -2.01 20.32
CA VAL A 113 17.84 -2.99 20.36
C VAL A 113 17.74 -3.93 21.55
N LYS A 114 17.24 -3.47 22.70
CA LYS A 114 17.19 -4.29 23.93
C LYS A 114 16.12 -5.38 23.92
N GLN A 115 15.18 -5.35 22.97
CA GLN A 115 14.11 -6.35 22.88
C GLN A 115 14.47 -7.57 22.03
N GLY A 116 15.55 -7.50 21.23
CA GLY A 116 16.00 -8.59 20.35
C GLY A 116 16.84 -9.68 21.01
N ASP A 117 17.47 -9.42 22.17
CA ASP A 117 18.54 -10.27 22.70
C ASP A 117 18.15 -11.21 23.87
N GLN A 118 16.91 -11.20 24.35
CA GLN A 118 16.54 -11.98 25.56
C GLN A 118 15.97 -13.39 25.33
N LYS A 119 15.94 -13.94 24.11
CA LYS A 119 15.28 -15.25 23.84
C LYS A 119 16.20 -16.46 23.60
N LYS A 120 17.38 -16.51 24.22
CA LYS A 120 18.17 -17.75 24.32
C LYS A 120 18.90 -17.85 25.66
N ARG A 121 18.29 -18.50 26.64
CA ARG A 121 18.92 -19.34 27.68
C ARG A 121 17.93 -19.67 28.80
N SER A 122 17.20 -20.75 28.64
CA SER A 122 16.82 -21.68 29.71
C SER A 122 16.13 -22.86 29.05
N ASP A 123 16.80 -24.00 29.05
CA ASP A 123 16.22 -25.36 29.16
C ASP A 123 17.44 -26.31 29.16
N LEU A 124 17.99 -26.46 30.37
CA LEU A 124 18.63 -27.68 30.85
C LEU A 124 17.53 -28.54 31.47
#